data_AF-A0A821WA10-F1
#
_entry.id   AF-A0A821WA10-F1
#
_cell.length_a   1.000
_cell.length_b   1.000
_cell.length_c   1.000
_cell.angle_alpha   90.00
_cell.angle_beta   90.00
_cell.angle_gamma   90.00
#
_symmetry.space_group_name_H-M   'P 1'
#
loop_
_entity.id
_entity.type
_entity.pdbx_description
1 polymer ?
#
loop_
_entity_poly.entity_id
_entity_poly.type
_entity_poly.pdbx_seq_one_letter_code
_entity_poly.pdbx_strand_id
1 'polypeptide(L)'
;MFAVKRPLNNNQFLHKEEIEVSKKIISCIENLSNEIFYEIFYEIFDFLDGCEIYKAFSNLNNRFQTLITCSTLRLKIDLSIRPDSSLEHWSKYVVVPNKDRTIALIWLFSYDHNLGYTLFNIDSSFIRLEILTLRSSRANDLIPLLINMISLPDIFSLTINYDKDPQEISNIYQASFNLSMLKYFKLSFFCI
;
A
#
# COMPACT_ATOMS: atom_id res chain seq x y z
N MET A 1 -24.35 -19.29 80.57
CA MET A 1 -24.79 -17.89 80.46
C MET A 1 -24.12 -17.29 79.24
N PHE A 2 -24.95 -16.98 78.24
CA PHE A 2 -24.73 -16.26 76.96
C PHE A 2 -23.57 -16.62 76.02
N ALA A 3 -23.98 -17.24 74.91
CA ALA A 3 -23.30 -17.31 73.63
C ALA A 3 -23.31 -15.94 72.92
N VAL A 4 -22.24 -15.64 72.18
CA VAL A 4 -22.27 -14.69 71.05
C VAL A 4 -21.63 -15.37 69.85
N LYS A 5 -22.37 -15.40 68.74
CA LYS A 5 -22.00 -15.97 67.44
C LYS A 5 -21.22 -14.94 66.59
N ARG A 6 -20.01 -15.33 66.13
CA ARG A 6 -19.44 -15.40 64.74
C ARG A 6 -19.60 -14.19 63.77
N PRO A 7 -18.63 -13.92 62.84
CA PRO A 7 -18.19 -14.90 61.82
C PRO A 7 -16.70 -14.90 61.37
N LEU A 8 -16.43 -15.87 60.48
CA LEU A 8 -15.20 -16.24 59.76
C LEU A 8 -14.50 -15.02 59.10
N ASN A 9 -13.22 -15.01 58.73
CA ASN A 9 -12.63 -15.82 57.65
C ASN A 9 -11.16 -15.44 57.41
N ASN A 10 -10.44 -16.35 56.73
CA ASN A 10 -9.32 -16.10 55.83
C ASN A 10 -8.00 -15.57 56.41
N ASN A 11 -7.08 -16.50 56.70
CA ASN A 11 -5.64 -16.29 56.50
C ASN A 11 -5.00 -17.64 56.10
N GLN A 12 -5.44 -18.17 54.96
CA GLN A 12 -4.90 -19.38 54.35
C GLN A 12 -4.41 -19.15 52.89
N PHE A 13 -4.11 -17.91 52.55
CA PHE A 13 -3.53 -17.52 51.25
C PHE A 13 -2.41 -16.53 51.50
N LEU A 14 -1.19 -17.02 51.67
CA LEU A 14 0.06 -16.27 51.50
C LEU A 14 1.19 -17.28 51.72
N HIS A 15 1.75 -17.77 50.61
CA HIS A 15 2.93 -18.64 50.44
C HIS A 15 2.63 -19.86 49.57
N LYS A 16 2.33 -19.59 48.29
CA LYS A 16 2.59 -20.49 47.17
C LYS A 16 2.51 -19.72 45.86
N GLU A 17 3.23 -18.60 45.79
CA GLU A 17 3.73 -18.08 44.51
C GLU A 17 5.17 -18.58 44.39
N GLU A 18 5.30 -19.89 44.16
CA GLU A 18 6.52 -20.41 43.55
C GLU A 18 6.43 -20.03 42.07
N ILE A 19 7.39 -19.19 41.71
CA ILE A 19 7.59 -18.52 40.44
C ILE A 19 7.73 -19.59 39.35
N GLU A 20 6.65 -19.84 38.62
CA GLU A 20 6.71 -20.53 37.34
C GLU A 20 7.26 -19.53 36.32
N VAL A 21 8.60 -19.37 36.29
CA VAL A 21 9.28 -18.63 35.23
C VAL A 21 8.99 -19.37 33.94
N SER A 22 7.97 -18.92 33.20
CA SER A 22 7.72 -19.38 31.85
C SER A 22 8.99 -19.09 31.05
N LYS A 23 9.80 -20.13 30.79
CA LYS A 23 10.89 -20.07 29.81
C LYS A 23 10.25 -19.80 28.45
N LYS A 24 10.04 -18.53 28.14
CA LYS A 24 9.57 -18.07 26.84
C LYS A 24 10.68 -18.45 25.86
N ILE A 25 10.42 -19.47 25.04
CA ILE A 25 11.35 -19.92 24.02
C ILE A 25 11.51 -18.76 23.04
N ILE A 26 12.66 -18.10 23.07
CA ILE A 26 13.00 -17.03 22.14
C ILE A 26 13.30 -17.69 20.79
N SER A 27 12.28 -17.78 19.93
CA SER A 27 12.41 -18.40 18.62
C SER A 27 12.88 -17.45 17.51
N CYS A 28 12.81 -16.14 17.77
CA CYS A 28 13.06 -15.08 16.80
C CYS A 28 13.75 -13.88 17.47
N ILE A 29 14.55 -13.13 16.72
CA ILE A 29 15.20 -11.89 17.18
C ILE A 29 14.18 -10.88 17.71
N GLU A 30 12.99 -10.82 17.11
CA GLU A 30 11.87 -9.96 17.51
C GLU A 30 11.33 -10.25 18.92
N ASN A 31 11.67 -11.42 19.49
CA ASN A 31 11.27 -11.81 20.85
C ASN A 31 12.32 -11.45 21.91
N LEU A 32 13.44 -10.81 21.54
CA LEU A 32 14.44 -10.31 22.47
C LEU A 32 13.93 -9.06 23.20
N SER A 33 14.36 -8.85 24.44
CA SER A 33 14.17 -7.55 25.10
C SER A 33 15.04 -6.50 24.40
N ASN A 34 14.59 -5.24 24.41
CA ASN A 34 15.32 -4.15 23.77
C ASN A 34 16.77 -4.04 24.29
N GLU A 35 17.00 -4.24 25.59
CA GLU A 35 18.34 -4.20 26.19
C GLU A 35 19.26 -5.27 25.61
N ILE A 36 18.81 -6.53 25.56
CA ILE A 36 19.60 -7.64 24.99
C ILE A 36 19.80 -7.46 23.49
N PHE A 37 18.80 -6.95 22.78
CA PHE A 37 18.92 -6.60 21.37
C PHE A 37 20.01 -5.54 21.17
N TYR A 38 20.00 -4.45 21.94
CA TYR A 38 21.03 -3.43 21.83
C TYR A 38 22.41 -3.98 22.15
N GLU A 39 22.60 -4.69 23.27
CA GLU A 39 23.91 -5.24 23.64
C GLU A 39 24.49 -6.16 22.57
N ILE A 40 23.69 -7.11 22.05
CA ILE A 40 24.13 -8.04 21.01
C ILE A 40 24.51 -7.28 19.73
N PHE A 41 23.69 -6.30 19.31
CA PHE A 41 23.98 -5.55 18.09
C PHE A 41 25.20 -4.64 18.27
N TYR A 42 25.41 -4.06 19.45
CA TYR A 42 26.64 -3.31 19.75
C TYR A 42 27.88 -4.20 19.68
N GLU A 43 27.85 -5.39 20.29
CA GLU A 43 28.97 -6.34 20.20
C GLU A 43 29.25 -6.79 18.76
N ILE A 44 28.20 -7.08 17.98
CA ILE A 44 28.33 -7.44 16.57
C ILE A 44 28.93 -6.28 15.77
N PHE A 45 28.48 -5.05 16.00
CA PHE A 45 28.98 -3.87 15.27
C PHE A 45 30.36 -3.41 15.72
N ASP A 46 30.78 -3.71 16.95
CA ASP A 46 32.15 -3.49 17.41
C ASP A 46 33.12 -4.53 16.84
N PHE A 47 32.63 -5.74 16.53
CA PHE A 47 33.42 -6.80 15.90
C PHE A 47 33.57 -6.62 14.38
N LEU A 48 32.53 -6.09 13.71
CA LEU A 48 32.54 -5.86 12.27
C LEU A 48 33.16 -4.50 11.95
N ASP A 49 34.12 -4.47 11.02
CA ASP A 49 34.58 -3.18 10.51
C ASP A 49 33.49 -2.48 9.68
N GLY A 50 33.58 -1.15 9.55
CA GLY A 50 32.60 -0.36 8.80
C GLY A 50 32.44 -0.80 7.34
N CYS A 51 33.46 -1.44 6.74
CA CYS A 51 33.39 -1.94 5.37
C CYS A 51 32.53 -3.21 5.28
N GLU A 52 32.64 -4.12 6.25
CA GLU A 52 31.81 -5.33 6.33
C GLU A 52 30.33 -4.99 6.57
N ILE A 53 30.07 -4.04 7.47
CA ILE A 53 28.73 -3.50 7.72
C ILE A 53 28.16 -2.92 6.42
N TYR A 54 28.91 -2.05 5.75
CA TYR A 54 28.49 -1.45 4.48
C TYR A 54 28.18 -2.51 3.41
N LYS A 55 29.05 -3.51 3.24
CA LYS A 55 28.85 -4.61 2.28
C LYS A 55 27.59 -5.42 2.61
N ALA A 56 27.36 -5.73 3.88
CA ALA A 56 26.20 -6.48 4.32
C ALA A 56 24.90 -5.73 3.96
N PHE A 57 24.80 -4.44 4.29
CA PHE A 57 23.65 -3.62 3.94
C PHE A 57 23.50 -3.43 2.43
N SER A 58 24.60 -3.22 1.71
CA SER A 58 24.59 -3.11 0.25
C SER A 58 24.06 -4.39 -0.43
N ASN A 59 24.51 -5.56 0.02
CA ASN A 59 24.04 -6.85 -0.46
C ASN A 59 22.56 -7.09 -0.13
N LEU A 60 22.14 -6.74 1.09
CA LEU A 60 20.76 -6.85 1.50
C LEU A 60 19.86 -5.94 0.65
N ASN A 61 20.27 -4.69 0.43
CA ASN A 61 19.56 -3.74 -0.43
C ASN A 61 19.47 -4.23 -1.87
N ASN A 62 20.57 -4.77 -2.43
CA ASN A 62 20.56 -5.37 -3.76
C ASN A 62 19.58 -6.54 -3.84
N ARG A 63 19.57 -7.43 -2.85
CA ARG A 63 18.62 -8.54 -2.82
C ARG A 63 17.17 -8.06 -2.74
N PHE A 64 16.88 -7.04 -1.94
CA PHE A 64 15.55 -6.44 -1.90
C PHE A 64 15.18 -5.80 -3.25
N GLN A 65 16.10 -5.09 -3.89
CA GLN A 65 15.88 -4.53 -5.23
C GLN A 65 15.58 -5.61 -6.25
N THR A 66 16.33 -6.72 -6.26
CA THR A 66 16.06 -7.87 -7.14
C THR A 66 14.70 -8.51 -6.83
N LEU A 67 14.34 -8.66 -5.55
CA LEU A 67 13.03 -9.19 -5.18
C LEU A 67 11.90 -8.28 -5.67
N ILE A 68 12.06 -6.96 -5.62
CA ILE A 68 11.04 -6.04 -6.09
C ILE A 68 10.98 -6.05 -7.62
N THR A 69 12.12 -5.97 -8.31
CA THR A 69 12.20 -5.81 -9.77
C THR A 69 11.96 -7.11 -10.55
N CYS A 70 12.42 -8.27 -10.05
CA CYS A 70 12.31 -9.56 -10.74
C CYS A 70 11.17 -10.45 -10.23
N SER A 71 10.34 -9.99 -9.28
CA SER A 71 9.24 -10.83 -8.79
C SER A 71 8.03 -10.81 -9.71
N THR A 72 7.26 -11.88 -9.64
CA THR A 72 5.91 -11.96 -10.22
C THR A 72 4.84 -11.35 -9.32
N LEU A 73 5.25 -10.56 -8.32
CA LEU A 73 4.33 -9.96 -7.36
C LEU A 73 3.39 -9.01 -8.09
N ARG A 74 2.09 -9.15 -7.78
CA ARG A 74 1.02 -8.30 -8.27
C ARG A 74 1.05 -6.98 -7.49
N LEU A 75 1.17 -5.86 -8.19
CA LEU A 75 1.43 -4.56 -7.58
C LEU A 75 0.18 -3.70 -7.51
N LYS A 76 -0.02 -3.06 -6.36
CA LYS A 76 -1.00 -2.00 -6.18
C LYS A 76 -0.23 -0.69 -6.06
N ILE A 77 -0.41 0.20 -7.01
CA ILE A 77 0.28 1.49 -7.06
C ILE A 77 -0.72 2.56 -6.65
N ASP A 78 -0.47 3.18 -5.50
CA ASP A 78 -1.21 4.33 -5.04
C ASP A 78 -0.36 5.60 -5.19
N LEU A 79 -0.77 6.44 -6.13
CA LEU A 79 -0.12 7.70 -6.39
C LEU A 79 -0.68 8.80 -5.47
N SER A 80 -1.86 8.66 -4.87
CA SER A 80 -2.60 9.75 -4.20
C SER A 80 -1.88 10.48 -3.05
N ILE A 81 -0.91 9.85 -2.40
CA ILE A 81 -0.22 10.37 -1.21
C ILE A 81 1.00 11.23 -1.61
N ARG A 82 1.39 11.25 -2.88
CA ARG A 82 2.65 11.87 -3.31
C ARG A 82 2.47 13.36 -3.62
N PRO A 83 3.52 14.20 -3.50
CA PRO A 83 3.47 15.55 -4.02
C PRO A 83 3.55 15.55 -5.55
N ASP A 84 2.86 16.49 -6.21
CA ASP A 84 2.81 16.62 -7.68
C ASP A 84 4.22 16.69 -8.32
N SER A 85 5.17 17.35 -7.66
CA SER A 85 6.56 17.48 -8.12
C SER A 85 7.31 16.15 -8.26
N SER A 86 6.81 15.09 -7.62
CA SER A 86 7.40 13.75 -7.70
C SER A 86 6.72 12.86 -8.74
N LEU A 87 5.60 13.30 -9.33
CA LEU A 87 4.76 12.46 -10.18
C LEU A 87 5.50 11.93 -11.41
N GLU A 88 6.33 12.76 -12.04
CA GLU A 88 7.14 12.37 -13.19
C GLU A 88 8.13 11.26 -12.84
N HIS A 89 8.80 11.39 -11.70
CA HIS A 89 9.72 10.39 -11.20
C HIS A 89 8.98 9.06 -10.93
N TRP A 90 7.83 9.11 -10.26
CA TRP A 90 7.05 7.91 -9.98
C TRP A 90 6.48 7.27 -11.23
N SER A 91 6.01 8.06 -12.20
CA SER A 91 5.62 7.54 -13.50
C SER A 91 6.77 6.76 -14.15
N LYS A 92 7.92 7.42 -14.30
CA LYS A 92 9.07 6.90 -15.04
C LYS A 92 9.71 5.67 -14.39
N TYR A 93 9.86 5.68 -13.06
CA TYR A 93 10.65 4.66 -12.35
C TYR A 93 9.79 3.64 -11.60
N VAL A 94 8.49 3.88 -11.43
CA VAL A 94 7.61 2.96 -10.70
C VAL A 94 6.46 2.47 -11.57
N VAL A 95 5.68 3.35 -12.19
CA VAL A 95 4.49 2.93 -12.97
C VAL A 95 4.90 2.25 -14.28
N VAL A 96 5.67 2.94 -15.12
CA VAL A 96 6.05 2.47 -16.46
C VAL A 96 6.82 1.14 -16.42
N PRO A 97 7.78 0.91 -15.52
CA PRO A 97 8.50 -0.36 -15.47
C PRO A 97 7.68 -1.54 -14.95
N ASN A 98 6.51 -1.29 -14.34
CA ASN A 98 5.71 -2.31 -13.66
C ASN A 98 4.29 -2.43 -14.24
N LYS A 99 4.03 -1.92 -15.45
CA LYS A 99 2.69 -1.91 -16.06
C LYS A 99 2.08 -3.32 -16.15
N ASP A 100 2.88 -4.29 -16.55
CA ASP A 100 2.49 -5.69 -16.74
C ASP A 100 2.12 -6.40 -15.42
N ARG A 101 2.62 -5.87 -14.29
CA ARG A 101 2.40 -6.42 -12.94
C ARG A 101 1.36 -5.63 -12.14
N THR A 102 1.00 -4.45 -12.60
CA THR A 102 0.08 -3.54 -11.89
C THR A 102 -1.34 -4.07 -11.98
N ILE A 103 -1.95 -4.36 -10.82
CA ILE A 103 -3.33 -4.83 -10.71
C ILE A 103 -4.28 -3.72 -10.29
N ALA A 104 -3.78 -2.74 -9.53
CA ALA A 104 -4.55 -1.62 -9.08
C ALA A 104 -3.73 -0.35 -9.22
N LEU A 105 -4.32 0.67 -9.83
CA LEU A 105 -3.74 1.99 -9.96
C LEU A 105 -4.69 3.02 -9.37
N ILE A 106 -4.21 3.77 -8.38
CA ILE A 106 -4.96 4.87 -7.76
C ILE A 106 -4.24 6.16 -8.12
N TRP A 107 -4.94 7.03 -8.84
CA TRP A 107 -4.42 8.26 -9.38
C TRP A 107 -5.38 9.42 -9.10
N LEU A 108 -5.18 10.09 -7.97
CA LEU A 108 -6.12 11.07 -7.43
C LEU A 108 -5.62 12.51 -7.48
N PHE A 109 -4.66 12.83 -8.36
CA PHE A 109 -4.06 14.17 -8.42
C PHE A 109 -4.93 15.20 -9.12
N SER A 110 -4.88 16.46 -8.65
CA SER A 110 -5.87 17.47 -9.01
C SER A 110 -5.39 18.88 -9.34
N TYR A 111 -4.10 19.20 -9.47
CA TYR A 111 -3.72 20.63 -9.57
C TYR A 111 -2.91 21.10 -10.77
N ASP A 112 -2.33 20.24 -11.60
CA ASP A 112 -1.65 20.72 -12.80
C ASP A 112 -2.23 20.21 -14.11
N HIS A 113 -2.62 21.17 -14.95
CA HIS A 113 -3.68 21.08 -15.94
C HIS A 113 -3.37 20.23 -17.18
N ASN A 114 -2.17 19.66 -17.30
CA ASN A 114 -1.72 18.91 -18.48
C ASN A 114 -0.82 17.70 -18.16
N LEU A 115 -0.44 17.48 -16.91
CA LEU A 115 0.62 16.51 -16.57
C LEU A 115 0.12 15.07 -16.50
N GLY A 116 -1.15 14.82 -16.18
CA GLY A 116 -1.61 13.46 -15.95
C GLY A 116 -1.39 12.55 -17.18
N TYR A 117 -2.05 12.89 -18.28
CA TYR A 117 -2.07 12.10 -19.51
C TYR A 117 -0.76 12.13 -20.31
N THR A 118 0.16 13.03 -19.98
CA THR A 118 1.48 13.09 -20.62
C THR A 118 2.49 12.16 -19.94
N LEU A 119 2.24 11.75 -18.69
CA LEU A 119 3.21 10.98 -17.92
C LEU A 119 3.24 9.50 -18.27
N PHE A 120 2.09 8.90 -18.55
CA PHE A 120 1.98 7.55 -19.09
C PHE A 120 0.57 7.30 -19.64
N ASN A 121 0.49 6.51 -20.72
CA ASN A 121 -0.78 6.04 -21.25
C ASN A 121 -1.24 4.78 -20.51
N ILE A 122 -2.50 4.77 -20.09
CA ILE A 122 -3.22 3.57 -19.66
C ILE A 122 -3.80 2.91 -20.91
N ASP A 123 -3.09 1.91 -21.41
CA ASP A 123 -3.38 1.18 -22.64
C ASP A 123 -3.15 -0.32 -22.44
N SER A 124 -3.22 -1.11 -23.51
CA SER A 124 -3.04 -2.57 -23.49
C SER A 124 -1.71 -3.07 -22.92
N SER A 125 -0.72 -2.20 -22.65
CA SER A 125 0.49 -2.60 -21.90
C SER A 125 0.22 -2.92 -20.43
N PHE A 126 -0.91 -2.47 -19.88
CA PHE A 126 -1.40 -2.83 -18.55
C PHE A 126 -2.17 -4.16 -18.58
N ILE A 127 -1.47 -5.25 -18.91
CA ILE A 127 -2.06 -6.56 -19.17
C ILE A 127 -2.80 -7.20 -17.98
N ARG A 128 -2.61 -6.71 -16.76
CA ARG A 128 -3.21 -7.26 -15.53
C ARG A 128 -3.99 -6.23 -14.71
N LEU A 129 -4.21 -5.03 -15.27
CA LEU A 129 -4.87 -3.96 -14.53
C LEU A 129 -6.34 -4.28 -14.35
N GLU A 130 -6.74 -4.44 -13.10
CA GLU A 130 -8.08 -4.85 -12.69
C GLU A 130 -8.90 -3.68 -12.12
N ILE A 131 -8.22 -2.82 -11.35
CA ILE A 131 -8.82 -1.74 -10.59
C ILE A 131 -8.16 -0.42 -10.96
N LEU A 132 -8.97 0.55 -11.38
CA LEU A 132 -8.51 1.90 -11.66
C LEU A 132 -9.35 2.92 -10.90
N THR A 133 -8.66 3.80 -10.18
CA THR A 133 -9.27 4.95 -9.51
C THR A 133 -8.63 6.22 -10.06
N LEU A 134 -9.43 7.10 -10.63
CA LEU A 134 -9.00 8.34 -11.26
C LEU A 134 -9.64 9.53 -10.59
N ARG A 135 -8.92 10.64 -10.51
CA ARG A 135 -9.49 11.97 -10.37
C ARG A 135 -9.29 12.74 -11.68
N SER A 136 -10.35 13.36 -12.18
CA SER A 136 -10.27 14.21 -13.36
C SER A 136 -11.09 15.48 -13.16
N SER A 137 -10.54 16.59 -13.64
CA SER A 137 -11.20 17.89 -13.66
C SER A 137 -11.69 18.31 -15.04
N ARG A 138 -11.47 17.49 -16.08
CA ARG A 138 -11.87 17.78 -17.47
C ARG A 138 -12.30 16.52 -18.20
N ALA A 139 -13.52 16.54 -18.75
CA ALA A 139 -14.02 15.43 -19.55
C ALA A 139 -13.29 15.29 -20.90
N ASN A 140 -12.78 16.40 -21.46
CA ASN A 140 -11.93 16.38 -22.67
C ASN A 140 -10.68 15.49 -22.55
N ASP A 141 -10.15 15.31 -21.34
CA ASP A 141 -8.99 14.44 -21.12
C ASP A 141 -9.42 13.03 -20.68
N LEU A 142 -10.52 12.96 -19.93
CA LEU A 142 -11.07 11.70 -19.42
C LEU A 142 -11.62 10.80 -20.54
N ILE A 143 -12.34 11.35 -21.51
CA ILE A 143 -12.96 10.56 -22.59
C ILE A 143 -11.89 9.86 -23.46
N PRO A 144 -10.85 10.54 -23.97
CA PRO A 144 -9.76 9.87 -24.69
C PRO A 144 -9.11 8.76 -23.88
N LEU A 145 -8.91 8.96 -22.57
CA LEU A 145 -8.38 7.91 -21.69
C LEU A 145 -9.34 6.72 -21.61
N LEU A 146 -10.64 6.96 -21.41
CA LEU A 146 -11.66 5.90 -21.40
C LEU A 146 -11.65 5.09 -22.71
N ILE A 147 -11.47 5.77 -23.85
CA ILE A 147 -11.37 5.11 -25.15
C ILE A 147 -10.12 4.22 -25.24
N ASN A 148 -8.95 4.70 -24.78
CA ASN A 148 -7.72 3.90 -24.76
C ASN A 148 -7.86 2.65 -23.90
N MET A 149 -8.63 2.75 -22.81
CA MET A 149 -8.86 1.67 -21.87
C MET A 149 -9.79 0.56 -22.38
N ILE A 150 -10.49 0.76 -23.51
CA ILE A 150 -11.32 -0.29 -24.14
C ILE A 150 -10.50 -1.54 -24.47
N SER A 151 -9.20 -1.37 -24.72
CA SER A 151 -8.26 -2.46 -25.03
C SER A 151 -7.72 -3.21 -23.80
N LEU A 152 -8.08 -2.81 -22.58
CA LEU A 152 -7.60 -3.46 -21.36
C LEU A 152 -8.29 -4.82 -21.15
N PRO A 153 -7.53 -5.90 -20.96
CA PRO A 153 -8.10 -7.24 -20.91
C PRO A 153 -8.84 -7.57 -19.62
N ASP A 154 -8.44 -6.99 -18.48
CA ASP A 154 -8.85 -7.44 -17.15
C ASP A 154 -9.51 -6.35 -16.28
N ILE A 155 -9.74 -5.15 -16.82
CA ILE A 155 -10.30 -4.04 -16.03
C ILE A 155 -11.76 -4.31 -15.66
N PHE A 156 -12.02 -4.56 -14.37
CA PHE A 156 -13.36 -4.86 -13.89
C PHE A 156 -13.92 -3.80 -12.94
N SER A 157 -13.07 -2.91 -12.39
CA SER A 157 -13.48 -1.86 -11.47
C SER A 157 -12.91 -0.50 -11.89
N LEU A 158 -13.78 0.48 -12.07
CA LEU A 158 -13.42 1.85 -12.41
C LEU A 158 -14.12 2.82 -11.45
N THR A 159 -13.33 3.64 -10.77
CA THR A 159 -13.81 4.76 -9.96
C THR A 159 -13.31 6.06 -10.55
N ILE A 160 -14.22 6.99 -10.84
CA ILE A 160 -13.91 8.32 -11.35
C ILE A 160 -14.43 9.36 -10.35
N ASN A 161 -13.52 10.19 -9.89
CA ASN A 161 -13.79 11.37 -9.07
C ASN A 161 -13.73 12.59 -9.99
N TYR A 162 -14.88 13.15 -10.35
CA TYR A 162 -15.01 14.23 -11.31
C TYR A 162 -15.26 15.56 -10.60
N ASP A 163 -14.39 16.54 -10.81
CA ASP A 163 -14.41 17.84 -10.10
C ASP A 163 -15.28 18.92 -10.78
N LYS A 164 -16.07 18.56 -11.81
CA LYS A 164 -16.81 19.54 -12.63
C LYS A 164 -18.27 19.19 -12.90
N ASP A 165 -18.95 20.17 -13.49
CA ASP A 165 -20.39 20.23 -13.70
C ASP A 165 -20.92 19.05 -14.56
N PRO A 166 -22.14 18.54 -14.26
CA PRO A 166 -22.74 17.34 -14.85
C PRO A 166 -22.95 17.29 -16.37
N GLN A 167 -22.66 18.36 -17.12
CA GLN A 167 -23.10 18.50 -18.50
C GLN A 167 -22.51 17.42 -19.44
N GLU A 168 -21.36 16.85 -19.07
CA GLU A 168 -20.67 15.81 -19.86
C GLU A 168 -20.82 14.40 -19.28
N ILE A 169 -21.67 14.21 -18.26
CA ILE A 169 -21.89 12.92 -17.60
C ILE A 169 -22.32 11.85 -18.59
N SER A 170 -23.21 12.19 -19.53
CA SER A 170 -23.70 11.22 -20.52
C SER A 170 -22.55 10.64 -21.35
N ASN A 171 -21.59 11.48 -21.74
CA ASN A 171 -20.44 11.06 -22.53
C ASN A 171 -19.49 10.17 -21.70
N ILE A 172 -19.29 10.51 -20.42
CA ILE A 172 -18.47 9.71 -19.50
C ILE A 172 -19.09 8.32 -19.29
N TYR A 173 -20.40 8.23 -19.05
CA TYR A 173 -21.09 6.95 -18.92
C TYR A 173 -21.01 6.14 -20.22
N GLN A 174 -21.27 6.76 -21.36
CA GLN A 174 -21.20 6.08 -22.66
C GLN A 174 -19.81 5.52 -22.93
N ALA A 175 -18.76 6.31 -22.68
CA ALA A 175 -17.38 5.86 -22.84
C ALA A 175 -17.01 4.75 -21.82
N SER A 176 -17.45 4.88 -20.57
CA SER A 176 -17.16 3.90 -19.51
C SER A 176 -17.85 2.55 -19.76
N PHE A 177 -19.08 2.54 -20.28
CA PHE A 177 -19.82 1.32 -20.59
C PHE A 177 -19.33 0.59 -21.85
N ASN A 178 -18.44 1.20 -22.63
CA ASN A 178 -17.73 0.49 -23.70
C ASN A 178 -16.60 -0.41 -23.16
N LEU A 179 -16.27 -0.33 -21.87
CA LEU A 179 -15.31 -1.23 -21.22
C LEU A 179 -15.98 -2.58 -20.96
N SER A 180 -15.76 -3.55 -21.84
CA SER A 180 -16.48 -4.83 -21.89
C SER A 180 -16.36 -5.69 -20.62
N MET A 181 -15.28 -5.54 -19.86
CA MET A 181 -15.00 -6.32 -18.65
C MET A 181 -15.47 -5.62 -17.36
N LEU A 182 -15.99 -4.39 -17.47
CA LEU A 182 -16.33 -3.58 -16.32
C LEU A 182 -17.55 -4.13 -15.56
N LYS A 183 -17.37 -4.44 -14.28
CA LYS A 183 -18.40 -4.94 -13.37
C LYS A 183 -18.81 -3.91 -12.33
N TYR A 184 -17.86 -3.08 -11.91
CA TYR A 184 -18.07 -2.03 -10.93
C TYR A 184 -17.68 -0.68 -11.53
N PHE A 185 -18.64 0.23 -11.56
CA PHE A 185 -18.42 1.60 -11.98
C PHE A 185 -18.93 2.54 -10.90
N LYS A 186 -18.08 3.48 -10.47
CA LYS A 186 -18.44 4.54 -9.54
C LYS A 186 -18.02 5.89 -10.11
N LEU A 187 -18.99 6.77 -10.33
CA LEU A 187 -18.76 8.16 -10.69
C LEU A 187 -19.17 9.04 -9.51
N SER A 188 -18.24 9.82 -8.98
CA SER A 188 -18.47 10.74 -7.85
C SER A 188 -18.19 12.16 -8.29
N PHE A 189 -19.01 13.11 -7.84
CA PHE A 189 -18.84 14.53 -8.12
C PHE A 189 -18.37 15.27 -6.87
N PHE A 190 -17.36 16.11 -7.02
CA PHE A 190 -16.95 17.05 -5.98
C PHE A 190 -17.34 18.46 -6.43
N CYS A 191 -18.36 19.03 -5.80
CA CYS A 191 -18.59 20.48 -5.89
C CYS A 191 -17.65 21.14 -4.88
N ILE A 192 -16.72 21.96 -5.39
CA ILE A 192 -15.93 22.91 -4.59
C ILE A 192 -16.60 24.27 -4.71
#